data_AF-A0AA37EI39-F1
#
_entry.id   AF-A0AA37EI39-F1
#
_cell.length_a   1.000
_cell.length_b   1.000
_cell.length_c   1.000
_cell.angle_alpha   90.00
_cell.angle_beta   90.00
_cell.angle_gamma   90.00
#
_symmetry.space_group_name_H-M   'P 1'
#
loop_
_entity.id
_entity.type
_entity.pdbx_description
1 polymer ?
#
loop_
_entity_poly.entity_id
_entity_poly.type
_entity_poly.pdbx_seq_one_letter_code
_entity_poly.pdbx_strand_id
1 'polypeptide(L)' 'MAYNEQLWQDAKKKCRLTDDDIARAKRLGLNPRSLIKSIPSKSEPWKAPVSVWLCEMEEKRNRKAARRKARKAQS' A
#
# COMPACT_ATOMS: atom_id res chain seq x y z
N MET A 1 4.81 3.59 17.63
CA MET A 1 5.94 2.67 17.36
C MET A 1 6.66 3.16 16.11
N ALA A 2 7.86 3.72 16.25
CA ALA A 2 8.70 4.07 15.10
C ALA A 2 9.20 2.75 14.49
N TYR A 3 8.60 2.32 13.38
CA TYR A 3 9.12 1.15 12.66
C TYR A 3 10.53 1.50 12.18
N ASN A 4 11.51 0.67 12.55
CA ASN A 4 12.91 0.85 12.16
C ASN A 4 13.01 1.06 10.64
N GLU A 5 13.76 2.07 10.21
CA GLU A 5 14.06 2.35 8.80
C GLU A 5 14.50 1.09 8.06
N GLN A 6 15.22 0.20 8.75
CA GLN A 6 15.63 -1.12 8.28
C GLN A 6 14.48 -1.97 7.72
N LEU A 7 13.31 -1.98 8.38
CA LEU A 7 12.16 -2.75 7.92
C LEU A 7 11.56 -2.19 6.63
N TRP A 8 11.61 -0.86 6.48
CA TRP A 8 11.19 -0.20 5.24
C TRP A 8 12.16 -0.49 4.09
N GLN A 9 13.47 -0.50 4.37
CA GLN A 9 14.49 -0.89 3.40
C GLN A 9 14.36 -2.37 2.98
N ASP A 10 14.11 -3.27 3.94
CA ASP A 10 13.89 -4.68 3.65
C ASP A 10 12.61 -4.89 2.83
N ALA A 11 11.51 -4.20 3.18
CA ALA A 11 10.28 -4.23 2.41
C ALA A 11 10.51 -3.70 0.99
N LYS A 12 11.25 -2.59 0.83
CA LYS A 12 11.59 -2.00 -0.46
C LYS A 12 12.35 -3.01 -1.35
N LYS A 13 13.39 -3.64 -0.80
CA LYS A 13 14.19 -4.64 -1.51
C LYS A 13 13.38 -5.89 -1.86
N LYS A 14 12.62 -6.43 -0.91
CA LYS A 14 11.85 -7.67 -1.11
C LYS A 14 10.66 -7.48 -2.05
N CYS A 15 9.95 -6.37 -1.95
CA CYS A 15 8.79 -6.05 -2.76
C CYS A 15 9.12 -5.34 -4.09
N ARG A 16 10.41 -5.05 -4.35
CA ARG A 16 10.89 -4.27 -5.51
C ARG A 16 10.13 -2.94 -5.66
N LEU A 17 9.94 -2.23 -4.55
CA LEU A 17 9.21 -0.97 -4.50
C LEU A 17 10.14 0.22 -4.74
N THR A 18 9.59 1.28 -5.32
CA THR A 18 10.27 2.58 -5.45
C THR A 18 10.07 3.44 -4.19
N ASP A 19 10.82 4.54 -4.04
CA ASP A 19 10.61 5.46 -2.92
C ASP A 19 9.20 6.08 -2.94
N ASP A 20 8.62 6.28 -4.13
CA ASP A 20 7.25 6.77 -4.30
C ASP A 20 6.23 5.76 -3.76
N ASP A 21 6.42 4.47 -4.02
CA ASP A 21 5.56 3.40 -3.48
C ASP A 21 5.63 3.36 -1.95
N ILE A 22 6.82 3.56 -1.38
CA ILE A 22 7.04 3.61 0.07
C ILE A 22 6.36 4.85 0.66
N ALA A 23 6.47 6.01 0.02
CA ALA A 23 5.77 7.23 0.43
C ALA A 23 4.24 7.07 0.35
N ARG A 24 3.74 6.43 -0.71
CA ARG A 24 2.32 6.07 -0.87
C ARG A 24 1.85 5.12 0.23
N ALA A 25 2.61 4.07 0.52
CA ALA A 25 2.31 3.15 1.62
C ALA A 25 2.24 3.87 2.98
N LYS A 26 3.21 4.76 3.26
CA LYS A 26 3.20 5.61 4.47
C LYS A 26 1.95 6.50 4.53
N ARG A 27 1.58 7.16 3.42
CA ARG A 27 0.37 7.99 3.31
C ARG A 27 -0.93 7.18 3.52
N LEU A 28 -0.94 5.93 3.09
CA LEU A 28 -2.05 5.01 3.32
C LEU A 28 -2.13 4.53 4.78
N GLY A 29 -1.08 4.72 5.58
CA GLY A 29 -0.97 4.19 6.95
C GLY A 29 -0.62 2.71 6.98
N LEU A 30 0.04 2.21 5.93
CA LEU A 30 0.52 0.84 5.86
C LEU A 30 1.84 0.69 6.61
N ASN A 31 2.02 -0.48 7.22
CA ASN A 31 3.23 -0.82 7.96
C ASN A 31 4.18 -1.66 7.08
N PRO A 32 5.50 -1.57 7.27
CA PRO A 32 6.47 -2.33 6.46
C PRO A 32 6.29 -3.84 6.62
N ARG A 33 5.87 -4.32 7.81
CA ARG A 33 5.53 -5.73 8.05
C ARG A 33 4.35 -6.19 7.18
N SER A 34 3.37 -5.33 6.95
CA SER A 34 2.22 -5.64 6.08
C SER A 34 2.67 -5.75 4.62
N LEU A 35 3.58 -4.88 4.16
CA LEU A 35 4.14 -4.96 2.80
C LEU A 35 4.87 -6.28 2.58
N ILE A 36 5.70 -6.70 3.55
CA ILE A 36 6.45 -7.97 3.47
C ILE A 36 5.48 -9.16 3.49
N LYS A 37 4.41 -9.10 4.28
CA LYS A 37 3.38 -10.15 4.32
C LYS A 37 2.53 -10.21 3.04
N SER A 38 2.41 -9.08 2.32
CA SER A 38 1.69 -9.00 1.04
C SER A 38 2.51 -9.53 -0.15
N ILE A 39 3.77 -9.92 0.04
CA ILE A 39 4.58 -10.49 -1.05
C ILE A 39 3.97 -11.84 -1.46
N PRO A 40 3.57 -12.01 -2.73
CA PRO A 40 3.12 -13.30 -3.22
C PRO A 40 4.24 -14.33 -3.16
N SER A 41 3.95 -15.50 -2.59
CA SER A 41 4.87 -16.64 -2.68
C SER A 41 4.84 -17.24 -4.09
N LYS A 42 5.87 -18.00 -4.48
CA LYS A 42 5.92 -18.67 -5.79
C LYS A 42 4.71 -19.56 -6.08
N SER A 43 4.04 -20.05 -5.04
CA SER A 43 2.83 -20.88 -5.12
C SER A 43 1.52 -20.09 -5.23
N GLU A 44 1.58 -18.75 -5.23
CA GLU A 44 0.40 -17.87 -5.30
C GLU A 44 0.44 -16.95 -6.53
N PRO A 45 0.44 -17.49 -7.77
CA PRO A 45 0.55 -16.70 -9.00
C PRO A 45 -0.67 -15.77 -9.24
N TRP A 46 -1.79 -16.02 -8.57
CA TRP A 46 -3.00 -15.19 -8.66
C TRP A 46 -2.92 -13.89 -7.84
N LYS A 47 -1.91 -13.73 -6.97
CA LYS A 47 -1.72 -12.50 -6.21
C LYS A 47 -0.91 -11.50 -7.01
N ALA A 48 -1.49 -10.31 -7.22
CA ALA A 48 -0.80 -9.21 -7.88
C ALA A 48 0.48 -8.79 -7.12
N PRO A 49 1.50 -8.27 -7.82
CA PRO A 49 2.66 -7.65 -7.17
C PRO A 49 2.26 -6.54 -6.21
N VAL A 50 3.06 -6.35 -5.16
CA VAL A 50 2.78 -5.36 -4.10
C VAL A 50 2.65 -3.93 -4.65
N SER A 51 3.37 -3.58 -5.72
CA SER A 51 3.26 -2.29 -6.41
C SER A 51 1.87 -2.06 -7.01
N VAL A 52 1.33 -3.06 -7.72
CA VAL A 52 -0.03 -3.01 -8.29
C VAL A 52 -1.07 -2.91 -7.17
N TRP A 53 -0.91 -3.72 -6.13
CA TRP A 53 -1.79 -3.68 -4.97
C TRP A 53 -1.80 -2.32 -4.26
N LEU A 54 -0.64 -1.63 -4.17
CA LEU A 54 -0.56 -0.28 -3.60
C LEU A 54 -1.35 0.74 -4.42
N CYS A 55 -1.30 0.66 -5.76
CA CYS A 55 -2.12 1.50 -6.64
C CYS A 55 -3.62 1.25 -6.42
N GLU A 56 -4.05 -0.01 -6.38
CA GLU A 56 -5.45 -0.39 -6.12
C GLU A 56 -5.94 0.11 -4.74
N MET A 57 -5.08 0.03 -3.72
CA MET A 57 -5.38 0.53 -2.38
C MET A 57 -5.58 2.04 -2.35
N GLU A 58 -4.72 2.79 -3.05
CA GLU A 58 -4.86 4.25 -3.17
C GLU A 58 -6.14 4.62 -3.92
N GLU A 59 -6.41 3.99 -5.06
CA GLU A 59 -7.62 4.22 -5.84
C GLU A 59 -8.88 3.92 -5.01
N LYS A 60 -8.90 2.80 -4.28
CA LYS A 60 -10.01 2.44 -3.40
C LYS A 60 -10.23 3.47 -2.29
N ARG A 61 -9.15 4.02 -1.72
CA ARG A 61 -9.22 5.11 -0.73
C ARG A 61 -9.77 6.39 -1.36
N ASN A 62 -9.27 6.78 -2.53
CA ASN A 62 -9.71 7.97 -3.26
C ASN A 62 -11.18 7.87 -3.65
N ARG A 63 -11.63 6.72 -4.15
CA ARG A 63 -13.03 6.47 -4.49
C ARG A 63 -13.93 6.56 -3.26
N LYS A 64 -13.51 6.01 -2.11
CA LYS A 64 -14.25 6.16 -0.84
C LYS A 64 -14.29 7.62 -0.38
N ALA A 65 -13.19 8.35 -0.48
CA ALA A 65 -13.12 9.76 -0.12
C ALA A 65 -14.03 10.62 -1.01
N ALA A 66 -14.01 10.40 -2.33
CA ALA A 66 -14.87 11.06 -3.30
C ALA A 66 -16.35 10.81 -3.00
N ARG A 67 -16.73 9.55 -2.73
CA ARG A 67 -18.11 9.19 -2.32
C ARG A 67 -18.54 9.91 -1.04
N ARG A 68 -17.65 10.00 -0.04
CA ARG A 68 -17.94 10.75 1.20
C ARG A 68 -18.12 12.25 0.95
N LYS A 69 -17.31 12.85 0.07
CA LYS A 69 -17.47 14.26 -0.33
C LYS A 69 -18.80 14.49 -1.06
N ALA A 70 -19.16 13.63 -2.02
CA ALA A 70 -20.42 13.73 -2.73
C ALA A 70 -21.64 13.64 -1.79
N ARG A 71 -21.64 12.69 -0.84
CA ARG A 71 -22.71 12.57 0.15
C ARG A 71 -22.84 13.80 1.05
N LYS A 72 -21.71 14.41 1.45
CA LYS A 72 -21.71 15.65 2.25
C LYS A 72 -22.21 16.87 1.46
N ALA A 73 -21.99 16.93 0.15
CA ALA A 73 -22.46 18.03 -0.69
C ALA A 73 -23.97 17.92 -1.00
N GLN A 74 -24.58 16.76 -0.77
CA GLN A 74 -26.02 16.51 -0.95
C GLN A 74 -26.81 16.64 0.36
N SER A 75 -26.14 16.85 1.50
CA SER A 75 -26.76 17.01 2.83
C SER A 75 -26.75 18.48 3.27
#